data_AF-G9KMV3-F1
#
_entry.id   AF-G9KMV3-F1
#
_cell.length_a   1.000
_cell.length_b   1.000
_cell.length_c   1.000
_cell.angle_alpha   90.00
_cell.angle_beta   90.00
_cell.angle_gamma   90.00
#
_symmetry.space_group_name_H-M   'P 1'
#
loop_
_entity.id
_entity.type
_entity.pdbx_description
1 polymer ?
#
loop_
_entity_poly.entity_id
_entity_poly.type
_entity_poly.pdbx_seq_one_letter_code
_entity_poly.pdbx_strand_id
1 'polypeptide(L)'
;GVSFAFGGKLVTFGLPSTPAHQVPQPCLRLVFVSQVIIESEFLRRSAELWEALESGNLLNYCQDKIEQTSLQSEKMLWQFLKVTLEEDSRMKFLKLLGYSKDELQKK
;
A
#
# COMPACT_ATOMS: atom_id res chain seq x y z
N GLY A 1 -29.60 -12.05 10.05
CA GLY A 1 -29.10 -10.77 10.59
C GLY A 1 -27.75 -10.45 9.98
N VAL A 2 -27.37 -9.18 9.99
CA VAL A 2 -26.08 -8.69 9.49
C VAL A 2 -25.48 -7.68 10.47
N SER A 3 -24.15 -7.71 10.65
CA SER A 3 -23.43 -6.79 11.55
C SER A 3 -22.03 -6.47 11.00
N PHE A 4 -21.56 -5.24 11.21
CA PHE A 4 -20.17 -4.85 10.89
C PHE A 4 -19.28 -5.02 12.13
N ALA A 5 -18.10 -5.59 11.90
CA ALA A 5 -17.08 -5.82 12.91
C ALA A 5 -15.76 -5.12 12.52
N PHE A 6 -14.84 -5.06 13.49
CA PHE A 6 -13.53 -4.44 13.32
C PHE A 6 -12.78 -4.98 12.10
N GLY A 7 -12.02 -4.10 11.44
CA GLY A 7 -11.27 -4.43 10.23
C GLY A 7 -12.15 -4.61 8.99
N GLY A 8 -13.31 -3.95 8.92
CA GLY A 8 -14.18 -3.97 7.72
C GLY A 8 -14.86 -5.31 7.47
N LYS A 9 -15.06 -6.12 8.52
CA LYS A 9 -15.70 -7.44 8.37
C LYS A 9 -17.21 -7.31 8.45
N LEU A 10 -17.90 -7.99 7.55
CA LEU A 10 -19.35 -8.12 7.52
C LEU A 10 -19.72 -9.53 7.99
N VAL A 11 -20.43 -9.61 9.11
CA VAL A 11 -20.89 -10.86 9.72
C VAL A 11 -22.36 -11.06 9.38
N THR A 12 -22.68 -12.17 8.74
CA THR A 12 -24.04 -12.53 8.33
C THR A 12 -24.42 -13.87 8.94
N PHE A 13 -25.58 -13.96 9.58
CA PHE A 13 -26.04 -15.16 10.29
C PHE A 13 -27.54 -15.38 10.12
N GLY A 14 -27.99 -16.63 10.27
CA GLY A 14 -29.40 -17.00 10.11
C GLY A 14 -29.87 -17.03 8.66
N LEU A 15 -28.95 -17.25 7.70
CA LEU A 15 -29.34 -17.64 6.35
C LEU A 15 -29.95 -19.05 6.40
N PRO A 16 -31.08 -19.30 5.72
CA PRO A 16 -31.58 -20.65 5.57
C PRO A 16 -30.54 -21.48 4.80
N SER A 17 -30.13 -22.60 5.38
CA SER A 17 -29.40 -23.63 4.66
C SER A 17 -30.21 -24.00 3.41
N THR A 18 -29.53 -24.22 2.27
CA THR A 18 -30.16 -24.72 1.04
C THR A 18 -31.08 -25.91 1.35
N PRO A 19 -32.19 -26.12 0.60
CA PRO A 19 -33.17 -27.15 0.91
C PRO A 19 -32.53 -28.53 0.72
N ALA A 20 -31.92 -29.06 1.78
CA ALA A 20 -31.41 -30.42 1.80
C ALA A 20 -32.57 -31.36 2.08
N HIS A 21 -32.75 -32.30 1.14
CA HIS A 21 -33.61 -33.46 1.24
C HIS A 21 -33.65 -34.07 2.66
N GLN A 22 -34.86 -34.13 3.21
CA GLN A 22 -35.45 -35.22 4.00
C GLN A 22 -34.55 -36.15 4.85
N VAL A 23 -33.60 -35.61 5.63
CA VAL A 23 -32.91 -36.40 6.67
C VAL A 23 -32.82 -35.58 7.96
N PRO A 24 -33.15 -36.13 9.15
CA PRO A 24 -33.08 -35.41 10.41
C PRO A 24 -31.61 -35.26 10.84
N GLN A 25 -30.91 -34.30 10.26
CA GLN A 25 -29.61 -33.85 10.74
C GLN A 25 -29.77 -32.60 11.62
N PRO A 26 -28.90 -32.43 12.65
CA PRO A 26 -28.92 -31.25 13.50
C PRO A 26 -28.80 -29.98 12.64
N CYS A 27 -29.75 -29.04 12.79
CA CYS A 27 -29.74 -27.77 12.06
C CYS A 27 -28.41 -27.03 12.27
N LEU A 28 -27.56 -27.04 11.25
CA LEU A 28 -26.30 -26.30 11.26
C LEU A 28 -26.59 -24.80 11.25
N ARG A 29 -26.16 -24.09 12.30
CA ARG A 29 -26.21 -22.62 12.35
C ARG A 29 -24.96 -22.07 11.67
N LEU A 30 -25.08 -21.68 10.41
CA LEU A 30 -23.99 -21.06 9.65
C LEU A 30 -23.87 -19.57 9.95
N VAL A 31 -22.63 -19.12 10.07
CA VAL A 31 -22.23 -17.71 10.13
C VAL A 31 -21.22 -17.48 9.02
N PHE A 32 -21.44 -16.44 8.22
CA PHE A 32 -20.55 -16.01 7.15
C PHE A 32 -19.83 -14.75 7.58
N VAL A 33 -18.51 -14.70 7.37
CA VAL A 33 -17.69 -13.51 7.63
C VAL A 33 -17.05 -13.12 6.31
N SER A 34 -17.45 -11.97 5.78
CA SER A 34 -16.94 -11.42 4.52
C SER A 34 -16.10 -10.18 4.80
N GLN A 35 -15.02 -10.00 4.03
CA GLN A 35 -14.24 -8.76 4.07
C GLN A 35 -14.84 -7.75 3.11
N VAL A 36 -15.24 -6.58 3.61
CA VAL A 36 -15.70 -5.48 2.78
C VAL A 36 -14.52 -4.56 2.50
N ILE A 37 -14.29 -4.27 1.22
CA ILE A 37 -13.23 -3.37 0.75
C ILE A 37 -13.87 -2.29 -0.09
N ILE A 38 -13.65 -1.03 0.27
CA ILE A 38 -14.22 0.14 -0.43
C ILE A 38 -13.17 0.75 -1.38
N GLU A 39 -11.89 0.69 -1.02
CA GLU A 39 -10.78 1.30 -1.78
C GLU A 39 -9.64 0.31 -2.00
N SER A 40 -9.82 -0.60 -2.96
CA SER A 40 -8.84 -1.67 -3.24
C SER A 40 -7.47 -1.15 -3.65
N GLU A 41 -7.44 -0.04 -4.40
CA GLU A 41 -6.21 0.58 -4.90
C GLU A 41 -5.36 1.16 -3.77
N PHE A 42 -5.99 1.80 -2.79
CA PHE A 42 -5.33 2.30 -1.58
C PHE A 42 -4.73 1.15 -0.76
N LEU A 43 -5.49 0.07 -0.55
CA LEU A 43 -4.99 -1.10 0.18
C LEU A 43 -3.79 -1.74 -0.52
N ARG A 44 -3.83 -1.86 -1.85
CA ARG A 44 -2.71 -2.35 -2.65
C ARG A 44 -1.46 -1.49 -2.45
N ARG A 45 -1.59 -0.16 -2.59
CA ARG A 45 -0.48 0.78 -2.35
C ARG A 45 0.07 0.69 -0.93
N SER A 46 -0.80 0.53 0.06
CA SER A 46 -0.40 0.37 1.46
C SER A 46 0.36 -0.94 1.69
N ALA A 47 -0.07 -2.04 1.07
CA ALA A 47 0.60 -3.33 1.16
C ALA A 47 1.99 -3.28 0.51
N GLU A 48 2.10 -2.69 -0.69
CA GLU A 48 3.37 -2.50 -1.39
C GLU A 48 4.38 -1.67 -0.57
N LEU A 49 3.90 -0.59 0.05
CA LEU A 49 4.74 0.21 0.95
C LEU A 49 5.20 -0.60 2.16
N TRP A 50 4.29 -1.38 2.75
CA TRP A 50 4.60 -2.19 3.93
C TRP A 50 5.67 -3.25 3.61
N GLU A 51 5.55 -3.93 2.47
CA GLU A 51 6.55 -4.88 1.99
C GLU A 51 7.91 -4.22 1.72
N ALA A 52 7.92 -3.02 1.13
CA ALA A 52 9.16 -2.27 0.89
C ALA A 52 9.85 -1.86 2.20
N LEU A 53 9.08 -1.51 3.24
CA LEU A 53 9.59 -1.20 4.57
C LEU A 53 10.16 -2.44 5.27
N GLU A 54 9.45 -3.57 5.21
CA GLU A 54 9.87 -4.82 5.86
C GLU A 54 11.13 -5.41 5.20
N SER A 55 11.19 -5.41 3.87
CA SER A 55 12.33 -5.91 3.11
C SER A 55 13.52 -4.95 3.06
N GLY A 56 13.35 -3.70 3.47
CA GLY A 56 14.34 -2.64 3.28
C GLY A 56 14.51 -2.19 1.82
N ASN A 57 13.66 -2.66 0.90
CA ASN A 57 13.75 -2.37 -0.54
C ASN A 57 13.19 -0.99 -0.93
N LEU A 58 13.44 0.03 -0.11
CA LEU A 58 12.84 1.36 -0.27
C LEU A 58 13.39 2.14 -1.47
N LEU A 59 14.63 1.86 -1.89
CA LEU A 59 15.23 2.53 -3.06
C LEU A 59 14.51 2.17 -4.36
N ASN A 60 14.17 0.88 -4.55
CA ASN A 60 13.41 0.42 -5.70
C ASN A 60 11.96 0.92 -5.61
N TYR A 61 11.36 0.88 -4.43
CA TYR A 61 10.02 1.45 -4.23
C TYR A 61 9.96 2.94 -4.62
N CYS A 62 10.94 3.75 -4.22
CA CYS A 62 11.00 5.16 -4.63
C CYS A 62 11.20 5.31 -6.14
N GLN A 63 12.03 4.47 -6.76
CA GLN A 63 12.24 4.47 -8.21
C GLN A 63 10.92 4.19 -8.96
N ASP A 64 10.17 3.18 -8.54
CA ASP A 64 8.88 2.82 -9.14
C ASP A 64 7.87 3.97 -9.00
N LYS A 65 7.86 4.67 -7.86
CA LYS A 65 7.00 5.84 -7.66
C LYS A 65 7.36 7.01 -8.58
N ILE A 66 8.65 7.25 -8.85
CA ILE A 66 9.09 8.29 -9.80
C ILE A 66 8.57 7.99 -11.21
N GLU A 67 8.57 6.72 -11.62
CA GLU A 67 8.14 6.29 -12.95
C GLU A 67 6.62 6.33 -13.11
N GLN A 68 5.87 5.94 -12.07
CA GLN A 68 4.40 5.87 -12.09
C GLN A 68 3.73 7.23 -11.86
N THR A 69 4.38 8.16 -11.16
CA THR A 69 3.85 9.51 -10.96
C THR A 69 3.84 10.29 -12.28
N SER A 70 2.81 11.08 -12.55
CA SER A 70 2.76 11.97 -13.72
C SER A 70 3.16 13.41 -13.37
N LEU A 71 2.81 13.86 -12.16
CA LEU A 71 3.02 15.22 -11.69
C LEU A 71 4.50 15.48 -11.36
N GLN A 72 5.08 16.51 -11.98
CA GLN A 72 6.51 16.80 -11.85
C GLN A 72 6.95 17.14 -10.42
N SER A 73 6.13 17.86 -9.65
CA SER A 73 6.44 18.18 -8.25
C SER A 73 6.48 16.92 -7.37
N GLU A 74 5.57 15.97 -7.60
CA GLU A 74 5.58 14.68 -6.91
C GLU A 74 6.76 13.81 -7.34
N LYS A 75 7.13 13.80 -8.63
CA LYS A 75 8.36 13.12 -9.10
C LYS A 75 9.58 13.66 -8.37
N MET A 76 9.68 14.98 -8.28
CA MET A 76 10.77 15.64 -7.56
C MET A 76 10.78 15.20 -6.10
N LEU A 77 9.63 15.20 -5.42
CA LEU A 77 9.52 14.72 -4.03
C LEU A 77 10.04 13.28 -3.87
N TRP A 78 9.66 12.36 -4.75
CA TRP A 78 10.15 10.98 -4.71
C TRP A 78 11.65 10.86 -5.02
N GLN A 79 12.19 11.71 -5.90
CA GLN A 79 13.64 11.80 -6.13
C GLN A 79 14.39 12.25 -4.87
N PHE A 80 13.89 13.27 -4.17
CA PHE A 80 14.45 13.71 -2.90
C PHE A 80 14.39 12.62 -1.84
N LEU A 81 13.25 11.92 -1.72
CA LEU A 81 13.10 10.82 -0.77
C LEU A 81 14.08 9.68 -1.09
N LYS A 82 14.22 9.30 -2.36
CA LYS A 82 15.19 8.30 -2.80
C LYS A 82 16.61 8.68 -2.40
N VAL A 83 17.05 9.91 -2.69
CA VAL A 83 18.40 10.38 -2.35
C VAL A 83 18.64 10.41 -0.83
N THR A 84 17.60 10.68 -0.03
CA THR A 84 17.68 10.63 1.44
C THR A 84 18.06 9.24 1.95
N LEU A 85 17.64 8.19 1.24
CA LEU A 85 17.86 6.79 1.61
C LEU A 85 19.18 6.21 1.07
N GLU A 86 19.86 6.92 0.17
CA GLU A 86 21.13 6.48 -0.42
C GLU A 86 22.35 6.91 0.42
N GLU A 87 23.44 6.15 0.30
CA GLU A 87 24.74 6.56 0.82
C GLU A 87 25.30 7.75 -0.01
N ASP A 88 25.96 8.69 0.69
CA ASP A 88 26.49 9.95 0.13
C ASP A 88 25.43 10.88 -0.52
N SER A 89 24.38 11.19 0.25
CA SER A 89 23.22 11.95 -0.19
C SER A 89 23.49 13.45 -0.49
N ARG A 90 24.49 14.05 0.16
CA ARG A 90 24.75 15.51 0.08
C ARG A 90 25.04 16.01 -1.33
N MET A 91 25.91 15.32 -2.07
CA MET A 91 26.25 15.72 -3.45
C MET A 91 25.06 15.51 -4.40
N LYS A 92 24.30 14.43 -4.18
CA LYS A 92 23.12 14.10 -4.99
C LYS A 92 21.97 15.11 -4.77
N PHE A 93 21.79 15.59 -3.54
CA PHE A 93 20.85 16.68 -3.24
C PHE A 93 21.22 17.98 -3.93
N LEU A 94 22.51 18.36 -3.90
CA LEU A 94 22.98 19.56 -4.59
C LEU A 94 22.68 19.48 -6.09
N LYS A 95 22.91 18.31 -6.71
CA LYS A 95 22.55 18.08 -8.11
C LYS A 95 21.05 18.19 -8.38
N LEU A 96 20.20 17.67 -7.49
CA LEU A 96 18.73 17.80 -7.61
C LEU A 96 18.25 19.24 -7.47
N LEU A 97 18.94 20.05 -6.67
CA LEU A 97 18.68 21.48 -6.51
C LEU A 97 19.27 22.34 -7.66
N GLY A 98 19.95 21.71 -8.62
CA GLY A 98 20.54 22.38 -9.79
C GLY A 98 21.97 22.87 -9.62
N TYR A 99 22.64 22.55 -8.51
CA TYR A 99 24.03 22.91 -8.27
C TYR A 99 24.98 21.85 -8.84
N SER A 100 26.01 22.30 -9.58
CA SER A 100 27.11 21.43 -10.03
C SER A 100 28.33 21.58 -9.12
N LYS A 101 29.11 20.50 -8.98
CA LYS A 101 30.35 20.50 -8.19
C LYS A 101 31.35 21.54 -8.74
N ASP A 102 31.34 21.77 -10.05
CA ASP A 102 32.21 22.73 -10.74
C ASP A 102 31.87 24.19 -10.43
N GLU A 103 30.59 24.50 -10.14
CA GLU A 103 30.17 25.83 -9.70
C GLU A 103 30.43 26.09 -8.22
N LEU A 104 30.36 25.04 -7.38
CA LEU A 104 30.72 25.16 -5.95
C LEU A 104 32.21 25.34 -5.71
N GLN A 105 33.08 24.79 -6.56
CA GLN A 105 34.54 24.95 -6.43
C GLN A 105 35.07 26.29 -6.94
N LYS A 106 34.25 27.09 -7.62
CA LYS A 106 34.62 28.41 -8.17
C LYS A 106 34.26 29.59 -7.25
N LYS A 107 33.75 29.34 -6.05
CA LYS A 107 33.45 30.34 -5.01
C LYS A 107 34.36 30.13 -3.80
#